data_AF-A0A0W0VU69-F1
#
_entry.id   AF-A0A0W0VU69-F1
#
_cell.length_a   1.000
_cell.length_b   1.000
_cell.length_c   1.000
_cell.angle_alpha   90.00
_cell.angle_beta   90.00
_cell.angle_gamma   90.00
#
_symmetry.space_group_name_H-M   'P 1'
#
loop_
_entity.id
_entity.type
_entity.pdbx_description
1 polymer ?
#
loop_
_entity_poly.entity_id
_entity_poly.type
_entity_poly.pdbx_seq_one_letter_code
_entity_poly.pdbx_strand_id
1 'polypeptide(L)'
;MSSFKTTVLFIFISLFSADICWAQNYPRGCEVKGFGYDGNYLLLNETGEQTFYLLQNTSNAKVELQRYETRNVFMSPTLQVHIDPENWAAFASDIKNLTFQCYVHNNNHTSLVNCRDVLDVCQYPRVKFALSNMGNYWVSVNKTQNQVIKDAIAKGILLRW
;
A
#
# COMPACT_ATOMS: atom_id res chain seq x y z
N MET A 1 -63.96 -33.80 -5.10
CA MET A 1 -64.13 -33.42 -3.67
C MET A 1 -63.09 -34.22 -2.90
N SER A 2 -62.11 -33.73 -2.15
CA SER A 2 -61.85 -32.46 -1.45
C SER A 2 -60.32 -32.43 -1.21
N SER A 3 -59.59 -31.45 -1.74
CA SER A 3 -59.09 -30.25 -1.05
C SER A 3 -57.94 -30.52 -0.04
N PHE A 4 -56.68 -30.30 -0.41
CA PHE A 4 -55.94 -29.03 -0.23
C PHE A 4 -55.56 -28.76 1.24
N LYS A 5 -54.41 -29.28 1.71
CA LYS A 5 -53.64 -28.76 2.86
C LYS A 5 -52.15 -29.10 2.73
N THR A 6 -51.48 -28.43 1.78
CA THR A 6 -50.02 -28.37 1.71
C THR A 6 -49.65 -26.94 2.08
N THR A 7 -49.36 -26.68 3.35
CA THR A 7 -49.08 -25.32 3.81
C THR A 7 -47.98 -25.35 4.86
N VAL A 8 -46.81 -24.92 4.41
CA VAL A 8 -45.87 -24.02 5.10
C VAL A 8 -45.33 -24.52 6.43
N LEU A 9 -44.09 -25.03 6.43
CA LEU A 9 -43.04 -24.60 7.36
C LEU A 9 -41.71 -25.26 6.99
N PHE A 10 -40.83 -24.60 6.25
CA PHE A 10 -39.38 -24.75 6.46
C PHE A 10 -38.73 -23.42 6.10
N ILE A 11 -38.56 -22.65 7.17
CA ILE A 11 -38.08 -21.29 7.24
C ILE A 11 -36.61 -21.25 6.80
N PHE A 12 -36.36 -20.39 5.81
CA PHE A 12 -35.14 -19.62 5.57
C PHE A 12 -33.98 -19.91 6.55
N ILE A 13 -33.07 -20.80 6.15
CA ILE A 13 -31.72 -20.84 6.71
C ILE A 13 -30.99 -19.64 6.10
N SER A 14 -30.97 -18.56 6.87
CA SER A 14 -30.21 -17.35 6.61
C SER A 14 -28.73 -17.69 6.40
N LEU A 15 -28.27 -17.44 5.18
CA LEU A 15 -26.87 -17.37 4.76
C LEU A 15 -26.16 -16.28 5.61
N PHE A 16 -25.61 -16.67 6.75
CA PHE A 16 -24.54 -15.92 7.40
C PHE A 16 -23.25 -16.22 6.63
N SER A 17 -23.04 -15.50 5.53
CA SER A 17 -21.73 -15.37 4.92
C SER A 17 -20.86 -14.62 5.92
N ALA A 18 -20.05 -15.36 6.69
CA ALA A 18 -18.99 -14.74 7.47
C ALA A 18 -18.01 -14.13 6.48
N ASP A 19 -18.01 -12.81 6.37
CA ASP A 19 -16.95 -12.09 5.67
C ASP A 19 -15.64 -12.44 6.38
N ILE A 20 -14.83 -13.29 5.74
CA ILE A 20 -13.46 -13.57 6.16
C ILE A 20 -12.70 -12.27 5.91
N CYS A 21 -12.70 -11.37 6.88
CA CYS A 21 -11.85 -10.19 6.84
C CYS A 21 -10.41 -10.67 7.04
N TRP A 22 -9.65 -10.76 5.95
CA TRP A 22 -8.23 -11.03 6.01
C TRP A 22 -7.60 -9.89 6.81
N ALA A 23 -7.18 -10.17 8.05
CA ALA A 23 -6.47 -9.21 8.87
C ALA A 23 -5.14 -8.92 8.18
N GLN A 24 -5.05 -7.75 7.54
CA GLN A 24 -3.82 -7.24 6.98
C GLN A 24 -2.79 -7.11 8.09
N ASN A 25 -1.72 -7.90 8.02
CA ASN A 25 -0.67 -7.97 9.05
C ASN A 25 0.29 -6.79 8.90
N TYR A 26 -0.22 -5.58 9.13
CA TYR A 26 0.62 -4.39 9.22
C TYR A 26 1.49 -4.45 10.48
N PRO A 27 2.72 -3.91 10.43
CA PRO A 27 3.53 -3.79 11.63
C PRO A 27 2.84 -2.93 12.69
N ARG A 28 3.19 -3.19 13.96
CA ARG A 28 2.69 -2.39 15.08
C ARG A 28 2.98 -0.89 14.86
N GLY A 29 1.93 -0.07 14.97
CA GLY A 29 1.99 1.39 14.81
C GLY A 29 1.85 1.90 13.38
N CYS A 30 1.79 1.00 12.39
CA CYS A 30 1.44 1.36 11.03
C CYS A 30 -0.09 1.41 10.87
N GLU A 31 -0.60 2.49 10.31
CA GLU A 31 -2.03 2.77 10.21
C GLU A 31 -2.43 2.96 8.74
N VAL A 32 -3.60 2.48 8.36
CA VAL A 32 -4.14 2.54 6.98
C VAL A 32 -4.71 3.95 6.72
N LYS A 33 -3.85 4.96 6.60
CA LYS A 33 -4.23 6.36 6.41
C LYS A 33 -3.14 7.18 5.70
N GLY A 34 -3.50 8.38 5.25
CA GLY A 34 -2.57 9.34 4.62
C GLY A 34 -2.13 8.94 3.21
N PHE A 35 -2.80 7.97 2.62
CA PHE A 35 -2.66 7.57 1.24
C PHE A 35 -4.03 7.21 0.66
N GLY A 36 -4.13 7.20 -0.66
CA GLY A 36 -5.33 6.79 -1.40
C GLY A 36 -4.97 6.09 -2.70
N TYR A 37 -5.93 5.32 -3.21
CA TYR A 37 -5.84 4.70 -4.53
C TYR A 37 -6.83 5.37 -5.48
N ASP A 38 -6.39 5.64 -6.71
CA ASP A 38 -7.24 6.14 -7.80
C ASP A 38 -6.89 5.38 -9.08
N GLY A 39 -7.62 4.31 -9.36
CA GLY A 39 -7.33 3.39 -10.48
C GLY A 39 -5.90 2.85 -10.43
N ASN A 40 -5.11 3.16 -11.47
CA ASN A 40 -3.70 2.80 -11.61
C ASN A 40 -2.73 3.68 -10.82
N TYR A 41 -3.25 4.61 -10.02
CA TYR A 41 -2.46 5.53 -9.22
C TYR A 41 -2.52 5.20 -7.72
N LEU A 42 -1.38 5.38 -7.07
CA LEU A 42 -1.23 5.47 -5.62
C LEU A 42 -0.89 6.94 -5.28
N LEU A 43 -1.76 7.59 -4.52
CA LEU A 43 -1.52 8.92 -3.95
C LEU A 43 -0.98 8.76 -2.53
N LEU A 44 0.18 9.36 -2.26
CA LEU A 44 0.75 9.45 -0.93
C LEU A 44 0.71 10.89 -0.43
N ASN A 45 0.65 11.02 0.89
CA ASN A 45 0.86 12.27 1.62
C ASN A 45 -0.11 13.39 1.25
N GLU A 46 -1.31 13.32 1.83
CA GLU A 46 -2.36 14.32 1.62
C GLU A 46 -2.05 15.71 2.21
N THR A 47 -1.16 15.79 3.22
CA THR A 47 -0.88 17.04 3.93
C THR A 47 0.35 17.77 3.37
N GLY A 48 1.33 17.03 2.85
CA GLY A 48 2.65 17.54 2.50
C GLY A 48 3.62 17.63 3.69
N GLU A 49 3.25 17.09 4.85
CA GLU A 49 4.18 16.98 5.97
C GLU A 49 5.17 15.82 5.74
N GLN A 50 6.30 15.83 6.43
CA GLN A 50 7.24 14.71 6.40
C GLN A 50 6.58 13.45 6.97
N THR A 51 6.36 12.46 6.11
CA THR A 51 5.65 11.22 6.39
C THR A 51 6.48 10.00 5.98
N PHE A 52 6.13 8.84 6.55
CA PHE A 52 6.78 7.57 6.29
C PHE A 52 5.74 6.49 6.00
N TYR A 53 5.92 5.79 4.89
CA TYR A 53 5.04 4.73 4.43
C TYR A 53 5.80 3.42 4.32
N LEU A 54 5.10 2.33 4.61
CA LEU A 54 5.47 0.99 4.17
C LEU A 54 4.51 0.54 3.08
N LEU A 55 5.08 -0.08 2.05
CA LEU A 55 4.37 -0.63 0.91
C LEU A 55 4.74 -2.10 0.79
N GLN A 56 3.75 -2.98 0.74
CA GLN A 56 3.93 -4.40 0.50
C GLN A 56 3.41 -4.76 -0.88
N ASN A 57 4.15 -5.58 -1.62
CA ASN A 57 3.61 -6.26 -2.77
C ASN A 57 2.84 -7.50 -2.31
N THR A 58 1.53 -7.51 -2.54
CA THR A 58 0.64 -8.63 -2.20
C THR A 58 0.30 -9.52 -3.39
N SER A 59 0.77 -9.15 -4.58
CA SER A 59 0.64 -9.97 -5.77
C SER A 59 1.69 -11.09 -5.79
N ASN A 60 1.46 -12.08 -6.67
CA ASN A 60 2.39 -13.16 -6.96
C ASN A 60 3.44 -12.80 -8.05
N ALA A 61 3.47 -11.55 -8.48
CA ALA A 61 4.34 -11.05 -9.54
C ALA A 61 5.17 -9.86 -9.05
N LYS A 62 6.21 -9.48 -9.80
CA LYS A 62 7.01 -8.29 -9.47
C LYS A 62 6.20 -7.03 -9.79
N VAL A 63 6.03 -6.17 -8.79
CA VAL A 63 5.38 -4.87 -8.94
C VAL A 63 6.43 -3.78 -9.08
N GLU A 64 6.26 -2.92 -10.06
CA GLU A 64 7.03 -1.70 -10.23
C GLU A 64 6.16 -0.50 -9.86
N LEU A 65 6.73 0.42 -9.08
CA LEU A 65 6.15 1.75 -8.88
C LEU A 65 7.02 2.78 -9.57
N GLN A 66 6.40 3.63 -10.38
CA GLN A 66 7.04 4.76 -11.05
C GLN A 66 6.31 6.05 -10.68
N ARG A 67 7.05 7.07 -10.24
CA ARG A 67 6.46 8.39 -9.97
C ARG A 67 5.84 8.95 -11.25
N TYR A 68 4.57 9.33 -11.15
CA TYR A 68 3.86 10.09 -12.16
C TYR A 68 3.89 11.57 -11.77
N GLU A 69 4.55 12.39 -12.58
CA GLU A 69 4.64 13.82 -12.31
C GLU A 69 3.37 14.54 -12.77
N THR A 70 2.59 15.04 -11.81
CA THR A 70 1.37 15.80 -12.07
C THR A 70 1.61 17.31 -12.18
N ARG A 71 2.82 17.78 -11.84
CA ARG A 71 3.19 19.21 -11.85
C ARG A 71 4.22 19.48 -12.94
N ASN A 72 4.18 20.66 -13.54
CA ASN A 72 5.21 21.06 -14.50
C ASN A 72 6.49 21.47 -13.73
N VAL A 73 7.32 20.48 -13.40
CA VAL A 73 8.58 20.67 -12.68
C VAL A 73 9.73 20.34 -13.63
N PHE A 74 10.64 21.30 -13.83
CA PHE A 74 11.86 21.09 -14.58
C PHE A 74 12.85 20.34 -13.68
N MET A 75 13.18 19.09 -14.03
CA MET A 75 14.13 18.20 -13.32
C MET A 75 13.63 17.59 -11.98
N SER A 76 12.52 16.85 -12.00
CA SER A 76 12.19 15.96 -10.87
C SER A 76 13.04 14.68 -10.89
N PRO A 77 13.55 14.20 -9.74
CA PRO A 77 14.24 12.92 -9.68
C PRO A 77 13.29 11.78 -10.03
N THR A 78 13.80 10.81 -10.78
CA THR A 78 13.07 9.58 -11.09
C THR A 78 12.96 8.74 -9.82
N LEU A 79 11.74 8.64 -9.27
CA LEU A 79 11.43 7.73 -8.17
C LEU A 79 10.80 6.48 -8.77
N GLN A 80 11.63 5.47 -8.99
CA GLN A 80 11.23 4.18 -9.55
C GLN A 80 11.76 3.05 -8.67
N VAL A 81 10.94 2.03 -8.41
CA VAL A 81 11.32 0.87 -7.61
C VAL A 81 10.62 -0.38 -8.11
N HIS A 82 11.26 -1.53 -7.89
CA HIS A 82 10.66 -2.85 -8.08
C HIS A 82 10.56 -3.56 -6.74
N ILE A 83 9.43 -4.19 -6.47
CA ILE A 83 9.15 -4.95 -5.25
C ILE A 83 8.75 -6.37 -5.69
N ASP A 84 9.52 -7.37 -5.30
CA ASP A 84 9.21 -8.78 -5.55
C ASP A 84 7.97 -9.22 -4.75
N PRO A 85 7.34 -10.35 -5.11
CA PRO A 85 6.20 -10.89 -4.37
C PRO A 85 6.46 -10.96 -2.87
N GLU A 86 5.47 -10.59 -2.07
CA GLU A 86 5.47 -10.60 -0.58
C GLU A 86 6.50 -9.67 0.09
N ASN A 87 7.37 -9.01 -0.69
CA ASN A 87 8.35 -8.09 -0.17
C ASN A 87 7.77 -6.69 0.10
N TRP A 88 8.54 -5.95 0.87
CA TRP A 88 8.20 -4.62 1.36
C TRP A 88 9.20 -3.58 0.84
N ALA A 89 8.71 -2.34 0.78
CA ALA A 89 9.50 -1.13 0.60
C ALA A 89 9.07 -0.08 1.62
N ALA A 90 9.99 0.82 1.96
CA ALA A 90 9.76 1.99 2.79
C ALA A 90 10.00 3.25 1.97
N PHE A 91 9.08 4.20 2.09
CA PHE A 91 9.15 5.47 1.38
C PHE A 91 8.95 6.63 2.35
N ALA A 92 9.82 7.63 2.25
CA ALA A 92 9.68 8.91 2.95
C ALA A 92 9.18 9.97 1.97
N SER A 93 8.26 10.83 2.42
CA SER A 93 7.74 11.92 1.59
C SER A 93 7.47 13.19 2.39
N ASP A 94 7.83 14.34 1.83
CA ASP A 94 7.44 15.69 2.29
C ASP A 94 6.71 16.49 1.18
N ILE A 95 6.27 15.80 0.12
CA ILE A 95 5.51 16.39 -0.97
C ILE A 95 4.04 16.02 -0.82
N LYS A 96 3.18 17.04 -0.90
CA LYS A 96 1.73 16.86 -0.95
C LYS A 96 1.31 16.16 -2.25
N ASN A 97 0.43 15.17 -2.14
CA ASN A 97 -0.19 14.42 -3.24
C ASN A 97 0.83 13.80 -4.21
N LEU A 98 1.88 13.17 -3.67
CA LEU A 98 2.84 12.46 -4.50
C LEU A 98 2.19 11.24 -5.15
N THR A 99 2.27 11.14 -6.48
CA THR A 99 1.56 10.13 -7.25
C THR A 99 2.52 9.10 -7.84
N PHE A 100 2.19 7.81 -7.68
CA PHE A 100 2.87 6.70 -8.32
C PHE A 100 1.91 5.94 -9.23
N GLN A 101 2.41 5.47 -10.38
CA GLN A 101 1.77 4.47 -11.23
C GLN A 101 2.31 3.07 -10.90
N CYS A 102 1.44 2.07 -10.94
CA CYS A 102 1.81 0.68 -10.70
C CYS A 102 1.83 -0.15 -11.98
N TYR A 103 2.90 -0.92 -12.15
CA TYR A 103 3.05 -1.90 -13.21
C TYR A 103 3.34 -3.28 -12.64
N VAL A 104 2.88 -4.32 -13.33
CA VAL A 104 3.21 -5.72 -13.01
C VAL A 104 4.04 -6.30 -14.14
N HIS A 105 5.10 -7.01 -13.76
CA HIS A 105 5.99 -7.72 -14.67
C HIS A 105 5.72 -9.22 -14.62
N ASN A 106 5.18 -9.77 -15.71
CA ASN A 106 4.91 -11.20 -15.88
C ASN A 106 5.62 -11.72 -17.14
N ASN A 107 6.63 -12.60 -16.97
CA ASN A 107 7.26 -13.36 -18.06
C ASN A 107 7.49 -12.54 -19.36
N ASN A 108 8.16 -11.39 -19.25
CA ASN A 108 8.49 -10.40 -20.30
C ASN A 108 7.39 -9.41 -20.72
N HIS A 109 6.22 -9.42 -20.09
CA HIS A 109 5.21 -8.38 -20.30
C HIS A 109 5.12 -7.47 -19.07
N THR A 110 5.25 -6.17 -19.31
CA THR A 110 4.94 -5.11 -18.34
C THR A 110 3.55 -4.58 -18.63
N SER A 111 2.66 -4.64 -17.65
CA SER A 111 1.28 -4.17 -17.77
C SER A 111 0.95 -3.16 -16.69
N LEU A 112 0.22 -2.11 -17.06
CA LEU A 112 -0.32 -1.13 -16.11
C LEU A 112 -1.47 -1.78 -15.34
N VAL A 113 -1.47 -1.65 -14.02
CA VAL A 113 -2.47 -2.27 -13.15
C VAL A 113 -3.03 -1.27 -12.13
N ASN A 114 -4.17 -1.60 -11.53
CA ASN A 114 -4.67 -0.85 -10.39
C ASN A 114 -3.75 -1.08 -9.18
N CYS A 115 -3.24 0.00 -8.59
CA CYS A 115 -2.34 -0.10 -7.44
C CYS A 115 -3.01 -0.80 -6.24
N ARG A 116 -4.32 -0.63 -6.08
CA ARG A 116 -5.10 -1.25 -5.01
C ARG A 116 -5.10 -2.78 -5.04
N ASP A 117 -4.97 -3.36 -6.22
CA ASP A 117 -5.10 -4.81 -6.41
C ASP A 117 -3.77 -5.55 -6.15
N VAL A 118 -2.65 -4.82 -6.05
CA VAL A 118 -1.31 -5.41 -5.99
C VAL A 118 -0.43 -4.86 -4.85
N LEU A 119 -0.85 -3.78 -4.19
CA LEU A 119 -0.11 -3.16 -3.10
C LEU A 119 -0.99 -2.96 -1.87
N ASP A 120 -0.44 -3.32 -0.72
CA ASP A 120 -0.92 -2.86 0.58
C ASP A 120 0.01 -1.77 1.11
N VAL A 121 -0.58 -0.68 1.61
CA VAL A 121 0.15 0.50 2.09
C VAL A 121 -0.27 0.83 3.52
N CYS A 122 0.66 1.30 4.34
CA CYS A 122 0.36 1.86 5.65
C CYS A 122 1.33 2.99 6.00
N GLN A 123 0.90 3.92 6.83
CA GLN A 123 1.67 5.07 7.29
C GLN A 123 2.04 4.92 8.76
N TYR A 124 3.23 5.37 9.15
CA TYR A 124 3.57 5.63 10.55
C TYR A 124 3.30 7.10 10.90
N PRO A 125 2.16 7.44 11.54
CA PRO A 125 1.80 8.84 11.78
C PRO A 125 2.65 9.54 12.83
N ARG A 126 3.29 8.79 13.72
CA ARG A 126 4.08 9.31 14.85
C ARG A 126 5.59 9.19 14.62
N VAL A 127 5.99 8.97 13.37
CA VAL A 127 7.39 8.87 12.97
C VAL A 127 8.16 10.15 13.31
N LYS A 128 9.44 10.00 13.67
CA LYS A 128 10.37 11.12 13.82
C LYS A 128 11.56 10.92 12.90
N PHE A 129 11.91 11.97 12.17
CA PHE A 129 13.05 12.02 11.27
C PHE A 129 14.16 12.86 11.90
N ALA A 130 15.41 12.40 11.77
CA ALA A 130 16.54 13.30 11.90
C ALA A 130 16.52 14.34 10.76
N LEU A 131 16.98 15.56 11.02
CA LEU A 131 16.95 16.66 10.03
C LEU A 131 17.64 16.29 8.71
N SER A 132 18.71 15.49 8.77
CA SER A 132 19.46 15.02 7.60
C SER A 132 18.71 13.99 6.72
N ASN A 133 17.56 13.50 7.18
CA ASN A 133 16.78 12.43 6.54
C ASN A 133 15.38 12.89 6.13
N MET A 134 15.16 14.20 6.01
CA MET A 134 13.95 14.75 5.43
C MET A 134 14.01 14.69 3.90
N GLY A 135 12.85 14.64 3.24
CA GLY A 135 12.72 14.64 1.79
C GLY A 135 11.89 13.48 1.22
N ASN A 136 11.99 13.29 -0.10
CA ASN A 136 11.30 12.25 -0.85
C ASN A 136 12.27 11.22 -1.40
N TYR A 137 12.27 10.02 -0.83
CA TYR A 137 13.18 8.97 -1.26
C TYR A 137 12.75 7.59 -0.77
N TRP A 138 13.22 6.58 -1.48
CA TRP A 138 13.12 5.19 -1.05
C TRP A 138 14.10 4.93 0.10
N VAL A 139 13.57 4.62 1.27
CA VAL A 139 14.35 4.36 2.49
C VAL A 139 14.94 2.96 2.45
N SER A 140 14.14 1.97 2.06
CA SER A 140 14.58 0.59 1.85
C SER A 140 13.62 -0.07 0.87
N VAL A 141 14.10 -0.97 0.03
CA VAL A 141 13.33 -1.52 -1.10
C VAL A 141 13.56 -3.00 -1.24
N ASN A 142 12.49 -3.72 -1.59
CA ASN A 142 12.51 -5.13 -1.93
C ASN A 142 13.14 -6.02 -0.85
N LYS A 143 12.66 -5.92 0.39
CA LYS A 143 13.12 -6.76 1.50
C LYS A 143 11.95 -7.24 2.34
N THR A 144 12.21 -8.16 3.26
CA THR A 144 11.21 -8.56 4.26
C THR A 144 10.80 -7.38 5.13
N GLN A 145 9.58 -7.43 5.66
CA GLN A 145 9.01 -6.39 6.54
C GLN A 145 9.98 -5.97 7.65
N ASN A 146 10.54 -6.95 8.36
CA ASN A 146 11.48 -6.72 9.46
C ASN A 146 12.77 -6.01 9.01
N GLN A 147 13.28 -6.34 7.82
CA GLN A 147 14.51 -5.74 7.33
C GLN A 147 14.28 -4.30 6.87
N VAL A 148 13.14 -4.01 6.23
CA VAL A 148 12.76 -2.64 5.87
C VAL A 148 12.64 -1.74 7.10
N ILE A 149 12.04 -2.25 8.18
CA ILE A 149 11.94 -1.56 9.47
C ILE A 149 13.34 -1.30 10.07
N LYS A 150 14.21 -2.32 10.09
CA LYS A 150 15.58 -2.18 10.61
C LYS A 150 16.38 -1.15 9.82
N ASP A 151 16.28 -1.15 8.50
CA ASP A 151 16.97 -0.19 7.64
C ASP A 151 16.49 1.25 7.89
N ALA A 152 15.18 1.45 8.08
CA ALA A 152 14.63 2.77 8.41
C ALA A 152 15.17 3.29 9.74
N ILE A 153 15.19 2.44 10.77
CA ILE A 153 15.75 2.79 12.09
C ILE A 153 17.25 3.08 11.99
N ALA A 154 18.01 2.27 11.24
CA ALA A 154 19.44 2.49 11.01
C ALA A 154 19.73 3.82 10.30
N LYS A 155 18.80 4.28 9.46
CA LYS A 155 18.82 5.61 8.84
C LYS A 155 18.30 6.73 9.75
N GLY A 156 18.07 6.49 11.04
CA GLY A 156 17.63 7.52 11.97
C GLY A 156 16.16 7.96 11.78
N ILE A 157 15.32 7.08 11.22
CA ILE A 157 13.87 7.25 11.15
C ILE A 157 13.25 6.44 12.28
N LEU A 158 12.79 7.13 13.32
CA LEU A 158 12.24 6.51 14.52
C LEU A 158 10.75 6.22 14.32
N LEU A 159 10.41 4.95 14.13
CA LEU A 159 9.04 4.46 14.01
C LEU A 159 8.41 4.32 15.41
N ARG A 160 7.57 5.28 15.81
CA ARG A 160 6.84 5.24 17.09
C ARG A 160 5.44 4.66 16.88
N TRP A 161 4.95 3.93 17.88
CA TRP A 161 3.61 3.33 17.92
C TRP A 161 2.88 3.72 19.20
#